data_AF-E0CUC2-F1
#
_entry.id   AF-E0CUC2-F1
#
_cell.length_a   1.000
_cell.length_b   1.000
_cell.length_c   1.000
_cell.angle_alpha   90.00
_cell.angle_beta   90.00
_cell.angle_gamma   90.00
#
_symmetry.space_group_name_H-M   'P 1'
#
loop_
_entity.id
_entity.type
_entity.pdbx_description
1 polymer ?
#
loop_
_entity_poly.entity_id
_entity_poly.type
_entity_poly.pdbx_seq_one_letter_code
_entity_poly.pdbx_strand_id
1 'polypeptide(L)' 'MTRHSDCLIALPIGFLNVDGYYNYLLTFIDKAVDDGFIKPSQRHIIVSAPNAKKLVQKLEEYVLVHDRVIAKARQEVEQQ' A
#
# COMPACT_ATOMS: atom_id res chain seq x y z
N MET A 1 16.21 -3.61 -21.33
CA MET A 1 16.38 -2.61 -20.25
C MET A 1 15.12 -2.54 -19.38
N THR A 2 14.73 -3.65 -18.77
CA THR A 2 13.64 -3.67 -17.78
C THR A 2 14.30 -3.48 -16.42
N ARG A 3 14.32 -2.22 -15.96
CA ARG A 3 14.76 -1.90 -14.60
C ARG A 3 13.72 -2.50 -13.64
N HIS A 4 14.04 -3.66 -13.07
CA HIS A 4 13.28 -4.30 -11.99
C HIS A 4 13.44 -3.51 -10.67
N SER A 5 13.23 -2.20 -10.70
CA SER A 5 13.46 -1.27 -9.58
C SER A 5 12.21 -0.99 -8.74
N ASP A 6 11.08 -1.64 -9.00
CA ASP A 6 9.78 -1.17 -8.52
C ASP A 6 9.21 -1.97 -7.32
N CYS A 7 10.07 -2.47 -6.42
CA CYS A 7 9.56 -3.04 -5.16
C CYS A 7 10.57 -2.90 -4.01
N LEU A 8 10.95 -1.67 -3.68
CA LEU A 8 11.52 -1.41 -2.36
C LEU A 8 10.36 -1.08 -1.42
N ILE A 9 9.91 -2.12 -0.70
CA ILE A 9 9.03 -2.10 0.48
C ILE A 9 7.55 -1.83 0.17
N ALA A 10 6.83 -2.86 -0.25
CA ALA A 10 5.36 -2.86 -0.25
C ALA A 10 4.83 -3.42 1.10
N LEU A 11 5.18 -2.78 2.22
CA LEU A 11 4.57 -3.10 3.52
C LEU A 11 3.54 -2.02 3.84
N PRO A 12 2.30 -2.38 4.24
CA PRO A 12 1.27 -1.39 4.52
C PRO A 12 1.66 -0.53 5.73
N ILE A 13 1.43 0.78 5.63
CA ILE A 13 1.67 1.76 6.68
C ILE A 13 0.33 2.12 7.33
N GLY A 14 0.19 1.82 8.62
CA GLY A 14 -1.03 2.05 9.38
C GLY A 14 -1.04 3.39 10.13
N PHE A 15 -2.10 4.18 9.93
CA PHE A 15 -2.40 5.40 10.69
C PHE A 15 -3.60 5.19 11.61
N LEU A 16 -3.38 5.35 12.91
CA LEU A 16 -4.45 5.39 13.91
C LEU A 16 -5.04 6.80 13.97
N ASN A 17 -6.11 7.02 13.22
CA ASN A 17 -6.73 8.33 13.02
C ASN A 17 -7.86 8.60 14.04
N VAL A 18 -7.48 8.74 15.32
CA VAL A 18 -8.43 9.08 16.40
C VAL A 18 -8.95 10.50 16.18
N ASP A 19 -10.27 10.67 16.21
CA ASP A 19 -10.97 11.95 16.06
C ASP A 19 -10.50 12.83 14.89
N GLY A 20 -10.00 12.19 13.83
CA GLY A 20 -9.54 12.89 12.62
C GLY A 20 -8.17 13.58 12.75
N TYR A 21 -7.35 13.25 13.75
CA TYR A 21 -6.02 13.84 13.95
C TYR A 21 -5.14 13.88 12.67
N TYR A 22 -5.18 12.81 11.86
CA TYR A 22 -4.40 12.69 10.62
C TYR A 22 -5.16 13.13 9.36
N ASN A 23 -6.36 13.72 9.46
CA ASN A 23 -7.16 14.11 8.29
C ASN A 23 -6.39 15.02 7.32
N TYR A 24 -5.76 16.08 7.84
CA TYR A 24 -4.99 17.01 6.99
C TYR A 24 -3.80 16.34 6.31
N LEU A 25 -3.12 15.41 6.99
CA LEU A 25 -2.03 14.65 6.40
C LEU A 25 -2.54 13.72 5.29
N LEU A 26 -3.63 13.00 5.53
CA LEU A 26 -4.23 12.12 4.54
C LEU A 26 -4.70 12.91 3.31
N THR A 27 -5.35 14.06 3.51
CA THR A 27 -5.76 14.97 2.42
C THR A 27 -4.55 15.52 1.65
N PHE A 28 -3.46 15.87 2.34
CA PHE A 28 -2.23 16.31 1.68
C PHE A 28 -1.65 15.21 0.77
N ILE A 29 -1.67 13.96 1.23
CA ILE A 29 -1.22 12.82 0.44
C ILE A 29 -2.14 12.57 -0.76
N ASP A 30 -3.47 12.67 -0.58
CA ASP A 30 -4.44 12.58 -1.68
C ASP A 30 -4.15 13.65 -2.75
N LYS A 31 -3.88 14.90 -2.33
CA LYS A 31 -3.51 15.98 -3.24
C LYS A 31 -2.19 15.71 -3.98
N ALA A 32 -1.19 15.14 -3.30
CA ALA A 32 0.06 14.75 -3.94
C ALA A 32 -0.11 13.62 -4.97
N VAL A 33 -1.13 12.76 -4.81
CA VAL A 33 -1.51 11.78 -5.84
C VAL A 33 -2.16 12.50 -7.03
N ASP A 34 -3.12 13.40 -6.78
CA ASP A 34 -3.82 14.15 -7.83
C ASP A 34 -2.87 15.01 -8.67
N ASP A 35 -1.86 15.59 -8.03
CA ASP A 35 -0.83 16.41 -8.68
C ASP A 35 0.26 15.56 -9.38
N GLY A 36 0.19 14.23 -9.28
CA GLY A 36 1.10 13.31 -9.96
C GLY A 36 2.46 13.12 -9.30
N PHE A 37 2.66 13.64 -8.07
CA PHE A 37 3.89 13.41 -7.29
C PHE A 37 3.97 11.98 -6.73
N ILE A 38 2.82 11.34 -6.50
CA ILE A 38 2.72 9.96 -6.00
C ILE A 38 1.93 9.14 -7.02
N LYS A 39 2.44 7.95 -7.41
CA LYS A 39 1.68 7.06 -8.31
C LYS A 39 0.37 6.65 -7.61
N PRO A 40 -0.79 6.64 -8.29
CA PRO A 40 -2.05 6.17 -7.70
C PRO A 40 -1.94 4.75 -7.12
N SER A 41 -1.10 3.90 -7.73
CA SER A 41 -0.78 2.56 -7.25
C SER A 41 0.08 2.52 -5.98
N GLN A 42 0.54 3.64 -5.43
CA GLN A 42 1.26 3.67 -4.16
C GLN A 42 0.39 4.23 -3.03
N ARG A 43 -0.74 4.87 -3.36
CA ARG A 43 -1.67 5.43 -2.37
C ARG A 43 -2.27 4.38 -1.45
N HIS A 44 -2.46 3.17 -1.96
CA HIS A 44 -3.07 2.07 -1.20
C HIS A 44 -2.14 1.49 -0.12
N ILE A 45 -0.84 1.82 -0.13
CA ILE A 45 0.11 1.44 0.93
C ILE A 45 -0.31 2.07 2.26
N ILE A 46 -1.00 3.22 2.24
CA ILE A 46 -1.45 3.94 3.43
C ILE A 46 -2.85 3.48 3.83
N VAL A 47 -2.93 2.87 5.01
CA VAL A 47 -4.16 2.39 5.63
C VAL A 47 -4.47 3.25 6.86
N SER A 48 -5.70 3.73 6.99
CA SER A 48 -6.13 4.45 8.21
C SER A 48 -7.40 3.87 8.82
N ALA A 49 -7.51 3.99 10.15
CA ALA A 49 -8.70 3.58 10.90
C ALA A 49 -8.84 4.40 12.20
N PRO A 50 -10.06 4.59 12.72
CA PRO A 50 -10.30 5.42 13.91
C PRO A 50 -9.96 4.74 15.24
N ASN A 51 -9.68 3.43 15.23
CA ASN A 51 -9.29 2.68 16.42
C ASN A 51 -8.34 1.54 16.07
N ALA A 52 -7.61 1.06 17.09
CA ALA A 52 -6.56 0.05 16.93
C ALA A 52 -7.08 -1.27 16.37
N LYS A 53 -8.24 -1.75 16.86
CA LYS A 53 -8.82 -3.02 16.40
C LYS A 53 -9.10 -3.00 14.90
N LYS A 54 -9.74 -1.94 14.40
CA LYS A 54 -10.02 -1.76 12.97
C LYS A 54 -8.74 -1.58 12.17
N LEU A 55 -7.71 -0.93 12.72
CA LEU A 55 -6.44 -0.74 12.04
C LEU A 55 -5.73 -2.07 11.82
N VAL A 56 -5.59 -2.88 12.87
CA VAL A 56 -4.95 -4.21 12.81
C VAL A 56 -5.69 -5.09 11.81
N GLN A 57 -7.02 -5.15 11.88
CA GLN A 57 -7.82 -5.94 10.93
C GLN A 57 -7.54 -5.54 9.47
N LYS A 58 -7.52 -4.22 9.17
CA LYS A 58 -7.22 -3.75 7.81
C LYS A 58 -5.79 -4.05 7.35
N LEU A 59 -4.84 -4.10 8.28
CA LEU A 59 -3.45 -4.45 7.98
C LEU A 59 -3.29 -5.96 7.73
N GLU A 60 -4.02 -6.80 8.47
CA GLU A 60 -4.06 -8.26 8.26
C GLU A 60 -4.74 -8.64 6.94
N GLU A 61 -5.80 -7.92 6.57
CA GLU A 61 -6.53 -8.10 5.30
C GLU A 61 -5.81 -7.49 4.08
N TYR A 62 -4.66 -6.83 4.28
CA TYR A 62 -3.95 -6.16 3.20
C TYR A 62 -3.38 -7.16 2.20
N VAL A 63 -3.96 -7.20 1.00
CA VAL A 63 -3.46 -7.97 -0.14
C VAL A 63 -2.65 -7.06 -1.04
N LEU A 64 -1.39 -7.42 -1.30
CA LEU A 64 -0.58 -6.73 -2.27
C LEU A 64 -1.22 -6.83 -3.66
N VAL A 65 -1.61 -5.69 -4.21
CA VAL A 65 -2.16 -5.60 -5.58
C VAL A 65 -1.13 -6.11 -6.63
N HIS A 66 0.15 -6.22 -6.26
CA HIS A 66 1.22 -6.78 -7.10
C HIS A 66 1.51 -8.27 -6.90
N ASP A 67 0.92 -8.95 -5.90
CA ASP A 67 1.21 -10.37 -5.66
C ASP A 67 0.62 -11.31 -6.71
N ARG A 68 -0.36 -10.87 -7.51
CA ARG A 68 -0.81 -11.68 -8.67
C ARG A 68 0.30 -11.89 -9.71
N VAL A 69 1.32 -11.04 -9.72
CA VAL A 69 2.48 -11.18 -10.63
C VAL A 69 3.61 -11.97 -9.95
N ILE A 70 3.87 -11.73 -8.66
CA ILE A 70 4.94 -12.43 -7.93
C ILE A 70 4.59 -13.90 -7.64
N ALA A 71 3.33 -14.21 -7.32
CA ALA A 71 2.89 -15.59 -7.08
C ALA A 71 2.96 -16.45 -8.35
N LYS A 72 2.78 -15.86 -9.54
CA LYS A 72 2.88 -16.59 -10.82
C LYS A 72 4.33 -16.84 -11.23
N ALA A 73 5.23 -15.87 -10.99
CA ALA A 73 6.66 -16.03 -11.29
C ALA A 73 7.35 -17.13 -10.44
N ARG A 74 6.81 -17.44 -9.26
CA ARG A 74 7.37 -18.48 -8.38
C ARG A 74 7.02 -19.91 -8.80
N GLN A 75 5.94 -20.11 -9.56
CA GLN A 75 5.47 -21.45 -9.97
C GLN A 75 6.05 -21.95 -11.30
N GLU A 76 6.61 -21.06 -12.13
CA GLU A 76 7.21 -21.42 -13.42
C GLU A 76 8.70 -21.85 -13.31
N VAL A 77 9.35 -21.59 -12.16
CA VAL A 77 10.77 -21.94 -11.93
C VAL A 77 10.95 -23.38 -11.39
N GLU A 78 9.87 -24.04 -10.95
CA GLU A 78 9.94 -25.42 -10.42
C GLU A 78 9.68 -26.52 -11.49
N GLN A 79 9.45 -26.17 -12.76
CA GLN A 79 9.29 -27.15 -13.85
C GLN A 79 10.36 -27.08 -14.95
N GLN A 80 11.56 -26.55 -14.66
CA GLN A 80 12.68 -26.58 -15.61
C GLN A 80 13.97 -27.15 -15.01
#